data_AF-A0A392RN55-F1
#
_entry.id   AF-A0A392RN55-F1
#
_cell.length_a   1.000
_cell.length_b   1.000
_cell.length_c   1.000
_cell.angle_alpha   90.00
_cell.angle_beta   90.00
_cell.angle_gamma   90.00
#
_symmetry.space_group_name_H-M   'P 1'
#
loop_
_entity.id
_entity.type
_entity.pdbx_description
1 polymer ?
#
loop_
_entity_poly.entity_id
_entity_poly.type
_entity_poly.pdbx_seq_one_letter_code
_entity_poly.pdbx_strand_id
1 'polypeptide(L)'
;ASEGLLTLWDSSEVEVWSTESREHVLWCHGWFTKSGEEFFVANVYAPCDFGAKQELWDSLSVRIQTLGRRRVCVCGDFNAVKNVEERRSSRGG
;
A
#
# COMPACT_ATOMS: atom_id res chain seq x y z
N ALA A 1 1.13 -15.88 -13.30
CA ALA A 1 2.38 -15.85 -12.52
C ALA A 1 2.01 -15.75 -11.05
N SER A 2 2.86 -16.20 -10.12
CA SER A 2 2.67 -15.93 -8.69
C SER A 2 2.99 -14.46 -8.44
N GLU A 3 1.98 -13.60 -8.48
CA GLU A 3 2.11 -12.20 -8.08
C GLU A 3 2.12 -12.14 -6.55
N GLY A 4 3.02 -11.34 -5.97
CA GLY A 4 3.23 -11.32 -4.54
C GLY A 4 3.75 -9.97 -4.05
N LEU A 5 3.29 -9.58 -2.87
CA LEU A 5 3.74 -8.38 -2.18
C LEU A 5 4.80 -8.77 -1.14
N LEU A 6 5.86 -7.98 -1.09
CA LEU A 6 6.90 -8.07 -0.06
C LEU A 6 7.17 -6.68 0.50
N THR A 7 7.12 -6.57 1.82
CA THR A 7 7.54 -5.38 2.56
C THR A 7 8.81 -5.73 3.34
N LEU A 8 9.88 -4.97 3.12
CA LEU A 8 11.15 -5.13 3.83
C LEU A 8 11.43 -3.89 4.66
N TRP A 9 12.10 -4.06 5.79
CA TRP A 9 12.52 -2.97 6.67
C TRP A 9 13.86 -3.30 7.31
N ASP A 10 14.55 -2.26 7.76
CA ASP A 10 15.74 -2.39 8.59
C ASP A 10 15.32 -2.61 10.05
N SER A 11 15.67 -3.78 10.60
CA SER A 11 15.32 -4.15 11.98
C SER A 11 16.04 -3.32 13.05
N SER A 12 17.07 -2.55 12.68
CA SER A 12 17.69 -1.58 13.59
C SER A 12 16.90 -0.28 13.71
N GLU A 13 16.09 0.06 12.72
CA GLU A 13 15.30 1.30 12.67
C GLU A 13 13.82 1.08 13.02
N VAL A 14 13.29 -0.10 12.70
CA VAL A 14 11.85 -0.41 12.78
C VAL A 14 11.60 -1.78 13.38
N GLU A 15 10.63 -1.85 14.29
CA GLU A 15 10.02 -3.11 14.72
C GLU A 15 8.59 -3.21 14.18
N VAL A 16 8.26 -4.35 13.57
CA VAL A 16 6.91 -4.67 13.09
C VAL A 16 6.34 -5.75 13.98
N TRP A 17 5.25 -5.46 14.68
CA TRP A 17 4.61 -6.41 15.60
C TRP A 17 3.28 -6.96 15.08
N SER A 18 2.73 -6.40 14.00
CA SER A 18 1.50 -6.89 13.40
C SER A 18 1.51 -6.71 11.89
N THR A 19 1.07 -7.75 11.18
CA THR A 19 0.90 -7.76 9.74
C THR A 19 -0.46 -8.35 9.37
N GLU A 20 -1.06 -7.87 8.28
CA GLU A 20 -2.33 -8.39 7.78
C GLU A 20 -2.30 -8.44 6.25
N SER A 21 -2.49 -9.63 5.69
CA SER A 21 -2.61 -9.82 4.25
C SER A 21 -4.08 -9.76 3.84
N ARG A 22 -4.38 -9.01 2.79
CA ARG A 22 -5.66 -9.01 2.07
C ARG A 22 -5.40 -9.09 0.58
N GLU A 23 -6.45 -9.26 -0.21
CA GLU A 23 -6.33 -9.14 -1.67
C GLU A 23 -5.71 -7.79 -2.02
N HIS A 24 -4.66 -7.82 -2.84
CA HIS A 24 -3.95 -6.65 -3.35
C HIS A 24 -3.24 -5.75 -2.31
N VAL A 25 -3.24 -6.10 -1.01
CA VAL A 25 -2.61 -5.27 0.04
C VAL A 25 -1.94 -6.11 1.13
N LEU A 26 -0.72 -5.72 1.48
CA LEU A 26 -0.03 -6.18 2.69
C LEU A 26 0.08 -5.02 3.68
N TRP A 27 -0.61 -5.13 4.81
CA TRP A 27 -0.54 -4.19 5.91
C TRP A 27 0.58 -4.56 6.89
N CYS A 28 1.31 -3.56 7.34
CA CYS A 28 2.28 -3.66 8.43
C CYS A 28 2.00 -2.56 9.47
N HIS A 29 2.06 -2.91 10.74
CA HIS A 29 1.98 -1.99 11.86
C HIS A 29 3.25 -2.15 12.69
N GLY A 30 3.92 -1.02 12.92
CA GLY A 30 5.21 -0.99 13.56
C GLY A 30 5.47 0.35 14.24
N TRP A 31 6.64 0.46 14.86
CA TRP A 31 7.14 1.68 15.47
C TRP A 31 8.59 1.87 15.06
N PHE A 32 9.01 3.13 14.99
CA PHE A 32 10.43 3.45 14.86
C PHE A 32 11.12 3.25 16.20
N THR A 33 12.19 2.45 16.22
CA THR A 33 12.90 2.08 17.46
C THR A 33 13.50 3.28 18.18
N LYS A 34 13.90 4.32 17.43
CA LYS A 34 14.53 5.53 17.96
C LYS A 34 13.54 6.57 18.51
N SER A 35 12.38 6.74 17.85
CA SER A 35 11.40 7.76 18.26
C SER A 35 10.21 7.20 19.04
N GLY A 36 9.99 5.88 18.99
CA GLY A 36 8.80 5.22 19.55
C GLY A 36 7.51 5.57 18.80
N GLU A 37 7.58 6.25 17.66
CA GLU A 37 6.39 6.64 16.91
C GLU A 37 5.79 5.45 16.16
N GLU A 38 4.51 5.18 16.44
CA GLU A 38 3.72 4.17 15.74
C GLU A 38 3.34 4.62 14.32
N PHE A 39 3.33 3.67 13.39
CA PHE A 39 2.93 3.87 12.00
C PHE A 39 2.27 2.64 11.39
N PHE A 40 1.45 2.87 10.36
CA PHE A 40 0.89 1.83 9.51
C PHE A 40 1.42 2.00 8.08
N VAL A 41 1.75 0.89 7.44
CA VAL A 41 2.07 0.84 6.00
C VAL A 41 1.09 -0.10 5.32
N ALA A 42 0.47 0.36 4.24
CA ALA A 42 -0.23 -0.48 3.27
C ALA A 42 0.63 -0.55 2.00
N ASN A 43 1.23 -1.71 1.76
CA ASN A 43 1.90 -2.01 0.51
C ASN A 43 0.87 -2.58 -0.47
N VAL A 44 0.56 -1.84 -1.53
CA VAL A 44 -0.55 -2.09 -2.45
C VAL A 44 -0.04 -2.57 -3.80
N TYR A 45 -0.71 -3.56 -4.37
CA TYR A 45 -0.59 -3.91 -5.78
C TYR A 45 -1.97 -3.95 -6.43
N ALA A 46 -2.38 -2.81 -6.98
CA ALA A 46 -3.75 -2.61 -7.45
C ALA A 46 -4.04 -3.35 -8.77
N PRO A 47 -5.20 -4.01 -8.89
CA PRO A 47 -5.56 -4.76 -10.08
C PRO A 47 -5.74 -3.84 -11.30
N CYS A 48 -5.55 -4.40 -12.51
CA CYS A 48 -5.84 -3.68 -13.76
C CYS A 48 -7.34 -3.45 -13.97
N ASP A 49 -8.17 -4.38 -13.48
CA ASP A 49 -9.62 -4.31 -13.58
C ASP A 49 -10.19 -3.13 -12.78
N PHE A 50 -11.09 -2.36 -13.40
CA PHE A 50 -11.65 -1.16 -12.77
C PHE A 50 -12.59 -1.48 -11.60
N GLY A 51 -13.35 -2.57 -11.68
CA GLY A 51 -14.27 -3.00 -10.61
C GLY A 51 -13.51 -3.43 -9.36
N ALA A 52 -12.57 -4.37 -9.53
CA ALA A 52 -11.71 -4.84 -8.44
C ALA A 52 -10.86 -3.70 -7.84
N LYS A 53 -10.44 -2.73 -8.67
CA LYS A 53 -9.72 -1.54 -8.20
C LYS A 53 -10.61 -0.64 -7.35
N GLN A 54 -11.88 -0.44 -7.73
CA GLN A 54 -12.83 0.32 -6.92
C GLN A 54 -13.04 -0.36 -5.55
N GLU A 55 -13.28 -1.67 -5.53
CA GLU A 55 -13.47 -2.45 -4.30
C GLU A 55 -12.23 -2.36 -3.37
N LEU A 56 -11.03 -2.44 -3.94
CA LEU A 56 -9.78 -2.23 -3.22
C LEU A 56 -9.73 -0.84 -2.55
N TRP A 57 -10.01 0.22 -3.31
CA TRP A 57 -9.94 1.59 -2.77
C TRP A 57 -11.04 1.88 -1.75
N ASP A 58 -12.23 1.31 -1.90
CA ASP A 58 -13.31 1.41 -0.92
C ASP A 58 -12.92 0.72 0.39
N SER A 59 -12.36 -0.49 0.29
CA SER A 59 -11.87 -1.25 1.45
C SER A 59 -10.75 -0.51 2.19
N LEU A 60 -9.75 0.00 1.46
CA LEU A 60 -8.67 0.81 2.00
C LEU A 60 -9.20 2.08 2.68
N SER A 61 -10.15 2.77 2.05
CA SER A 61 -10.74 4.00 2.59
C SER A 61 -11.42 3.76 3.93
N VAL A 62 -12.24 2.71 4.04
CA VAL A 62 -12.88 2.31 5.29
C VAL A 62 -11.82 1.98 6.35
N ARG A 63 -10.80 1.18 6.00
CA ARG A 63 -9.73 0.83 6.94
C ARG A 63 -8.97 2.06 7.44
N ILE A 64 -8.59 2.99 6.56
CA ILE A 64 -7.88 4.22 6.94
C ILE A 64 -8.75 5.09 7.85
N GLN A 65 -10.04 5.24 7.56
CA GLN A 65 -10.95 5.98 8.42
C GLN A 65 -11.03 5.37 9.83
N THR A 66 -11.03 4.04 9.95
CA THR A 66 -11.04 3.35 11.26
C THR A 66 -9.75 3.55 12.06
N LEU A 67 -8.62 3.86 11.40
CA LEU A 67 -7.35 4.20 12.05
C LEU A 67 -7.34 5.63 12.61
N GLY A 68 -8.32 6.46 12.26
CA GLY A 68 -8.47 7.81 12.79
C GLY A 68 -7.28 8.71 12.45
N ARG A 69 -6.63 9.28 13.48
CA ARG A 69 -5.50 10.22 13.32
C ARG A 69 -4.12 9.54 13.38
N ARG A 70 -4.06 8.22 13.21
CA ARG A 70 -2.79 7.46 13.19
C ARG A 70 -1.99 7.79 11.93
N ARG A 71 -0.67 7.61 12.00
CA ARG A 71 0.23 7.82 10.86
C ARG A 71 0.09 6.63 9.90
N VAL A 72 -0.38 6.88 8.69
CA VAL A 72 -0.57 5.85 7.65
C VAL A 72 0.21 6.24 6.40
N CYS A 73 0.98 5.30 5.86
CA CYS A 73 1.59 5.37 4.55
C CYS A 73 0.91 4.35 3.64
N VAL A 74 0.43 4.79 2.48
CA VAL A 74 -0.06 3.91 1.41
C VAL A 74 0.94 4.01 0.27
N CYS A 75 1.54 2.89 -0.12
CA CYS A 75 2.60 2.83 -1.11
C CYS A 75 2.48 1.57 -1.98
N GLY A 76 3.32 1.46 -3.01
CA GLY A 76 3.32 0.33 -3.94
C GLY A 76 2.90 0.76 -5.34
N ASP A 77 2.35 -0.18 -6.10
CA ASP A 77 1.90 0.04 -7.47
C ASP A 77 0.38 0.18 -7.50
N PHE A 78 -0.06 1.42 -7.72
CA PHE A 78 -1.48 1.78 -7.78
C PHE A 78 -2.11 1.51 -9.15
N ASN A 79 -1.30 1.11 -10.13
CA ASN A 79 -1.73 0.81 -11.48
C ASN A 79 -2.67 1.90 -12.04
N ALA A 80 -2.30 3.15 -11.76
CA ALA A 80 -3.09 4.32 -12.04
C ALA A 80 -2.15 5.40 -12.59
N VAL A 81 -2.61 6.05 -13.65
CA VAL A 81 -1.93 7.21 -14.23
C VAL A 81 -2.59 8.44 -13.64
N LYS A 82 -1.82 9.25 -12.91
CA LYS A 82 -2.35 10.44 -12.24
C LYS A 82 -2.66 11.55 -13.24
N ASN A 83 -1.72 11.78 -14.17
CA ASN A 83 -1.87 12.76 -15.24
C ASN A 83 -1.67 12.07 -16.59
N VAL A 84 -2.52 12.37 -17.58
CA VAL A 84 -2.47 11.69 -18.89
C VAL A 84 -1.11 11.89 -19.58
N GLU A 85 -0.42 12.99 -19.29
CA GLU A 85 0.90 13.34 -19.79
C GLU A 85 2.00 12.40 -19.26
N GLU A 86 1.81 11.77 -18.09
CA GLU A 86 2.74 10.78 -17.53
C GLU A 86 2.69 9.46 -18.32
N ARG A 87 1.63 9.25 -19.11
CA ARG A 87 1.44 8.01 -19.88
C ARG A 87 2.43 7.95 -21.04
N ARG A 88 3.55 7.27 -20.79
CA ARG A 88 4.51 6.88 -21.83
C ARG A 88 4.00 5.67 -22.60
N SER A 89 3.05 5.85 -23.52
CA SER A 89 2.78 4.81 -24.51
C SER A 89 3.83 4.88 -25.62
N SER A 90 4.45 3.75 -25.98
CA SER A 90 4.97 3.59 -27.34
C SER A 90 3.79 3.62 -28.31
N ARG A 91 3.49 4.78 -28.91
CA ARG A 91 2.65 4.84 -30.11
C ARG A 91 3.46 4.21 -31.25
N GLY A 92 3.44 2.89 -31.34
CA GLY A 92 4.23 2.12 -32.29
C GLY A 92 3.57 0.78 -32.54
N GLY A 93 2.45 0.84 -33.25
CA GLY A 93 1.80 -0.25 -33.97
C GLY A 93 1.26 0.34 -35.24
#